data_AF-A0P7H4-F1
#
_entry.id   AF-A0P7H4-F1
#
_cell.length_a   1.000
_cell.length_b   1.000
_cell.length_c   1.000
_cell.angle_alpha   90.00
_cell.angle_beta   90.00
_cell.angle_gamma   90.00
#
_symmetry.space_group_name_H-M   'P 1'
#
loop_
_entity.id
_entity.type
_entity.pdbx_description
1 polymer ?
#
loop_
_entity_poly.entity_id
_entity_poly.type
_entity_poly.pdbx_seq_one_letter_code
_entity_poly.pdbx_strand_id
1 'polypeptide(L)' 'MKKIVCPKCKSDNFNSFSCFGTVEEYKNEAGEVTGFDDASEDQYDCKDCGHTWFDE' A
#
# COMPACT_ATOMS: atom_id res chain seq x y z
N MET A 1 -5.41 13.35 -12.01
CA MET A 1 -4.41 12.29 -11.77
C MET A 1 -3.39 12.85 -10.78
N LYS A 2 -3.27 12.27 -9.58
CA LYS A 2 -2.20 12.66 -8.63
C LYS A 2 -0.86 12.17 -9.21
N LYS A 3 0.13 13.05 -9.30
CA LYS A 3 1.50 12.67 -9.70
C LYS A 3 2.24 12.26 -8.44
N ILE A 4 2.48 10.96 -8.28
CA ILE A 4 3.30 10.43 -7.19
C ILE A 4 4.76 10.76 -7.51
N VAL A 5 5.50 11.27 -6.53
CA VAL A 5 6.93 11.59 -6.66
C VAL A 5 7.65 11.15 -5.40
N CYS A 6 8.90 10.71 -5.55
CA CYS A 6 9.72 10.33 -4.43
C CYS A 6 9.86 11.50 -3.44
N PRO A 7 9.50 11.34 -2.16
CA PRO A 7 9.55 12.44 -1.20
C PRO A 7 10.99 12.93 -0.96
N LYS A 8 11.98 12.04 -1.11
CA LYS A 8 13.41 12.29 -0.88
C LYS A 8 14.11 13.03 -2.03
N CYS A 9 13.97 12.56 -3.26
CA CYS A 9 14.71 13.11 -4.40
C CYS A 9 13.84 13.83 -5.45
N LYS A 10 12.51 13.85 -5.25
CA LYS A 10 11.51 14.42 -6.18
C LYS A 10 11.50 13.78 -7.57
N SER A 11 12.15 12.63 -7.74
CA SER A 11 12.06 11.84 -8.97
C SER A 11 10.67 11.22 -9.13
N ASP A 12 10.23 11.09 -10.39
CA ASP A 12 9.03 10.34 -10.78
C ASP A 12 9.35 8.93 -11.30
N ASN A 13 10.60 8.51 -11.22
CA ASN A 13 11.04 7.15 -11.56
C ASN A 13 11.06 6.28 -10.30
N PHE A 14 9.96 5.53 -10.12
CA PHE A 14 9.76 4.60 -9.01
C PHE A 14 9.05 3.33 -9.51
N ASN A 15 9.22 2.25 -8.76
CA ASN A 15 8.34 1.09 -8.84
C ASN A 15 7.25 1.23 -7.78
N SER A 16 6.03 0.84 -8.11
CA SER A 16 4.97 0.61 -7.13
C SER A 16 4.71 -0.89 -7.03
N PHE A 17 4.53 -1.38 -5.81
CA PHE A 17 4.16 -2.75 -5.51
C PHE A 17 3.04 -2.71 -4.49
N SER A 18 1.86 -3.19 -4.89
CA SER A 18 0.75 -3.36 -3.96
C SER A 18 1.05 -4.58 -3.10
N CYS A 19 1.46 -4.35 -1.85
CA CYS A 19 1.48 -5.39 -0.85
C CYS A 19 0.03 -5.66 -0.48
N PHE A 20 -0.54 -6.77 -0.96
CA PHE A 20 -1.78 -7.28 -0.38
C PHE A 20 -1.48 -7.61 1.08
N GLY A 21 -1.89 -6.71 1.98
CA GLY A 21 -1.85 -6.98 3.40
C GLY A 21 -2.71 -8.20 3.73
N THR A 22 -2.50 -8.73 4.93
CA THR A 22 -3.37 -9.75 5.50
C THR A 22 -4.81 -9.25 5.44
N VAL A 23 -5.66 -9.94 4.67
CA VAL A 23 -7.10 -9.70 4.69
C VAL A 23 -7.61 -10.09 6.07
N GLU A 24 -7.99 -9.11 6.89
CA GLU A 24 -8.63 -9.39 8.17
C GLU A 24 -10.12 -9.67 7.94
N GLU A 25 -10.51 -10.92 8.19
CA GLU A 25 -11.89 -11.38 8.10
C GLU A 25 -12.62 -11.06 9.41
N TYR A 26 -13.52 -10.08 9.39
CA TYR A 26 -14.37 -9.78 10.54
C TYR A 26 -15.52 -10.76 10.60
N LYS A 27 -15.69 -11.42 11.76
CA LYS A 27 -16.83 -12.29 12.05
C LYS A 27 -17.71 -11.70 13.14
N ASN A 28 -19.02 -11.86 13.01
CA ASN A 28 -19.95 -11.59 14.10
C ASN A 28 -19.87 -12.68 15.19
N GLU A 29 -20.61 -12.50 16.29
CA GLU A 29 -20.69 -13.49 17.38
C GLU A 29 -21.28 -14.85 16.96
N ALA A 30 -21.95 -14.91 15.79
CA ALA A 30 -22.46 -16.14 15.18
C ALA A 30 -21.44 -16.82 14.24
N GLY A 31 -20.25 -16.23 14.05
CA GLY A 31 -19.19 -16.74 13.18
C GLY A 31 -19.38 -16.43 11.69
N GLU A 32 -20.36 -15.61 11.33
CA GLU A 32 -20.59 -15.17 9.94
C GLU A 32 -19.65 -14.04 9.58
N VAL A 33 -19.08 -14.09 8.37
CA VAL A 33 -18.21 -13.05 7.84
C VAL A 33 -19.02 -11.79 7.57
N THR A 34 -18.77 -10.74 8.34
CA THR A 34 -19.47 -9.44 8.24
C THR A 34 -18.71 -8.40 7.43
N GLY A 35 -17.44 -8.66 7.12
CA GLY A 35 -16.62 -7.76 6.32
C GLY A 35 -15.21 -8.29 6.15
N PHE A 36 -14.51 -7.67 5.21
CA PHE A 36 -13.08 -7.85 4.98
C PHE A 36 -12.45 -6.46 5.09
N ASP A 37 -11.48 -6.28 5.99
CA ASP A 37 -10.59 -5.14 5.91
C ASP A 37 -9.49 -5.47 4.91
N ASP A 38 -9.43 -4.70 3.83
CA ASP A 38 -8.33 -4.76 2.89
C ASP A 38 -7.26 -3.77 3.38
N ALA A 39 -6.33 -4.26 4.20
CA ALA A 39 -5.13 -3.52 4.58
C ALA A 39 -4.10 -3.55 3.43
N SER A 40 -4.52 -3.26 2.20
CA SER A 40 -3.59 -3.15 1.08
C SER A 40 -2.79 -1.85 1.22
N GLU A 41 -1.48 -1.99 1.41
CA GLU A 41 -0.56 -0.87 1.40
C GLU A 41 0.20 -0.88 0.07
N ASP A 42 0.14 0.23 -0.66
CA ASP A 42 0.98 0.41 -1.83
C ASP A 42 2.39 0.82 -1.38
N GLN A 43 3.36 -0.04 -1.64
CA GLN A 43 4.76 0.24 -1.43
C GLN A 43 5.36 0.87 -2.68
N TYR A 44 6.11 1.94 -2.51
CA TYR A 44 6.81 2.64 -3.58
C TYR A 44 8.31 2.59 -3.34
N ASP A 45 9.07 2.28 -4.39
CA ASP A 45 10.54 2.24 -4.37
C ASP A 45 11.12 3.15 -5.45
N CYS A 46 11.83 4.20 -5.04
CA CYS A 46 12.45 5.15 -5.98
C CYS A 46 13.76 4.58 -6.55
N LYS A 47 13.84 4.47 -7.87
CA LYS A 47 15.02 3.90 -8.56
C LYS A 47 16.24 4.81 -8.58
N ASP A 48 16.06 6.12 -8.47
CA ASP A 48 17.19 7.07 -8.50
C ASP A 48 17.93 7.15 -7.17
N CYS A 49 17.21 7.01 -6.04
CA CYS A 49 17.80 7.23 -4.71
C CYS A 49 17.66 6.04 -3.76
N GLY A 50 17.00 4.95 -4.19
CA GLY A 50 16.76 3.75 -3.39
C GLY A 50 15.87 4.00 -2.15
N HIS A 51 15.04 5.05 -2.19
CA HIS A 51 14.16 5.37 -1.08
C HIS A 51 12.82 4.67 -1.26
N THR A 52 12.43 3.91 -0.24
CA THR A 52 11.16 3.22 -0.16
C THR A 52 10.19 3.95 0.77
N TRP A 53 8.93 4.09 0.38
CA TRP A 53 7.84 4.63 1.21
C TRP A 53 6.53 3.90 0.93
N PHE A 54 5.54 4.05 1.80
CA PHE A 54 4.21 3.45 1.67
C PHE A 54 3.18 4.58 1.51
N ASP A 55 2.20 4.41 0.63
CA ASP A 55 1.01 5.27 0.55
C ASP A 55 -0.15 4.40 1.05
N GLU A 56 -0.73 4.82 2.19
CA GLU A 56 -2.00 4.30 2.72
C GLU A 56 -3.19 4.83 1.90
#